data_AF-A0A524I9C3-F1
#
_entry.id   AF-A0A524I9C3-F1
#
_cell.length_a   1.000
_cell.length_b   1.000
_cell.length_c   1.000
_cell.angle_alpha   90.00
_cell.angle_beta   90.00
_cell.angle_gamma   90.00
#
_symmetry.space_group_name_H-M   'P 1'
#
loop_
_entity.id
_entity.type
_entity.pdbx_description
1 polymer ?
#
loop_
_entity_poly.entity_id
_entity_poly.type
_entity_poly.pdbx_seq_one_letter_code
_entity_poly.pdbx_strand_id
1 'polypeptide(L)'
;MKTTSPDSKPAAPPDKPPAVYKRPGIKPVWCPGCGDYGVLTGVLKCLSGLAVPPEDLVFVSGIGCSGRFSHYLNVYAFHGTHGRT
;
A
#
# COMPACT_ATOMS: atom_id res chain seq x y z
N MET A 1 14.04 -28.27 9.33
CA MET A 1 14.09 -28.17 7.86
C MET A 1 13.25 -26.97 7.46
N LYS A 2 13.88 -25.85 7.10
CA LYS A 2 13.16 -24.66 6.62
C LYS A 2 12.76 -24.93 5.18
N THR A 3 11.48 -25.10 4.91
CA THR A 3 10.93 -25.09 3.55
C THR A 3 11.00 -23.65 3.05
N THR A 4 12.17 -23.22 2.57
CA THR A 4 12.26 -21.99 1.79
C THR A 4 11.60 -22.27 0.46
N SER A 5 10.41 -21.69 0.27
CA SER A 5 9.70 -21.70 -1.01
C SER A 5 10.65 -21.18 -2.11
N PRO A 6 10.72 -21.85 -3.28
CA PRO A 6 11.67 -21.51 -4.34
C PRO A 6 11.47 -20.13 -4.99
N ASP A 7 10.40 -19.40 -4.64
CA ASP A 7 10.04 -18.12 -5.28
C ASP A 7 10.33 -16.87 -4.42
N SER A 8 11.08 -16.99 -3.32
CA SER A 8 11.40 -15.83 -2.48
C SER A 8 12.45 -14.93 -3.15
N LYS A 9 11.99 -14.11 -4.09
CA LYS A 9 12.71 -12.93 -4.58
C LYS A 9 13.20 -12.14 -3.34
N PRO A 10 14.49 -11.78 -3.27
CA PRO A 10 15.04 -11.15 -2.08
C PRO A 10 14.28 -9.87 -1.78
N ALA A 11 13.97 -9.65 -0.50
CA ALA A 11 13.42 -8.39 -0.01
C ALA A 11 14.26 -7.23 -0.58
N ALA A 12 13.59 -6.16 -1.04
CA ALA A 12 14.31 -4.99 -1.51
C ALA A 12 15.23 -4.47 -0.39
N PRO A 13 16.34 -3.79 -0.75
CA PRO A 13 17.22 -3.21 0.25
C PRO A 13 16.43 -2.32 1.23
N PRO A 14 16.77 -2.35 2.53
CA PRO A 14 15.98 -1.79 3.63
C PRO A 14 15.83 -0.25 3.62
N ASP A 15 16.30 0.41 2.57
CA ASP A 15 16.53 1.85 2.53
C ASP A 15 15.53 2.59 1.64
N LYS A 16 14.45 1.95 1.18
CA LYS A 16 13.46 2.60 0.30
C LYS A 16 12.65 3.64 1.09
N PRO A 17 12.73 4.94 0.72
CA PRO A 17 12.00 5.97 1.44
C PRO A 17 10.48 5.81 1.24
N PRO A 18 9.64 6.30 2.17
CA PRO A 18 8.18 6.26 2.08
C PRO A 18 7.62 6.90 0.80
N ALA A 19 8.41 7.74 0.14
CA ALA A 19 8.09 8.30 -1.17
C ALA A 19 7.88 7.23 -2.26
N VAL A 20 8.49 6.05 -2.16
CA VAL A 20 8.37 4.98 -3.18
C VAL A 20 6.98 4.36 -3.20
N TYR A 21 6.35 4.20 -2.03
CA TYR A 21 5.04 3.56 -1.88
C TYR A 21 3.87 4.52 -2.09
N LYS A 22 4.13 5.84 -2.12
CA LYS A 22 3.11 6.85 -2.38
C LYS A 22 3.05 7.12 -3.89
N ARG A 23 1.85 7.05 -4.47
CA ARG A 23 1.67 7.33 -5.90
C ARG A 23 1.93 8.82 -6.19
N PRO A 24 2.82 9.15 -7.15
CA PRO A 24 3.04 10.53 -7.54
C PRO A 24 1.83 11.07 -8.32
N GLY A 25 1.57 12.38 -8.20
CA GLY A 25 0.56 13.08 -8.99
C GLY A 25 -0.90 12.93 -8.52
N ILE A 26 -1.20 12.00 -7.61
CA ILE A 26 -2.56 11.82 -7.07
C ILE A 26 -2.61 12.30 -5.62
N LYS A 27 -3.48 13.28 -5.37
CA LYS A 27 -3.74 13.81 -4.02
C LYS A 27 -5.00 13.14 -3.45
N PRO A 28 -5.00 12.76 -2.16
CA PRO A 28 -6.22 12.26 -1.54
C PRO A 28 -7.32 13.32 -1.53
N VAL A 29 -8.52 12.87 -1.87
CA VAL A 29 -9.73 13.68 -1.96
C VAL A 29 -10.66 13.35 -0.79
N TRP A 30 -10.11 13.40 0.42
CA TRP A 30 -10.85 13.25 1.66
C TRP A 30 -11.09 14.62 2.30
N CYS A 31 -12.18 14.73 3.06
CA CYS A 31 -12.51 15.96 3.79
C CYS A 31 -11.35 16.39 4.70
N PRO A 32 -11.10 17.70 4.89
CA PRO A 32 -10.13 18.18 5.87
C PRO A 32 -10.41 17.57 7.26
N GLY A 33 -9.37 17.02 7.90
CA GLY A 33 -9.50 16.34 9.19
C GLY A 33 -9.95 14.88 9.13
N CYS A 34 -10.14 14.29 7.93
CA CYS A 34 -10.47 12.88 7.80
C CYS A 34 -9.38 11.96 8.40
N GLY A 35 -9.78 10.96 9.19
CA GLY A 35 -8.84 10.01 9.81
C GLY A 35 -8.06 9.15 8.80
N ASP A 36 -8.59 8.98 7.59
CA ASP A 36 -7.94 8.20 6.52
C ASP A 36 -6.55 8.77 6.13
N TYR A 37 -6.32 10.07 6.31
CA TYR A 37 -4.98 10.67 6.15
C TYR A 37 -3.96 10.08 7.13
N GLY A 38 -4.38 9.85 8.38
CA GLY A 38 -3.55 9.24 9.41
C GLY A 38 -3.26 7.78 9.08
N VAL A 39 -4.30 7.03 8.67
CA VAL A 39 -4.16 5.64 8.23
C VAL A 39 -3.21 5.53 7.04
N LEU A 40 -3.31 6.43 6.04
CA LEU A 40 -2.43 6.42 4.87
C LEU A 40 -0.98 6.64 5.26
N THR A 41 -0.74 7.60 6.16
CA THR A 41 0.61 7.86 6.67
C THR A 41 1.16 6.67 7.45
N GLY A 42 0.34 6.01 8.26
CA GLY A 42 0.71 4.80 9.00
C GLY A 42 1.06 3.63 8.08
N VAL A 43 0.23 3.37 7.07
CA VAL A 43 0.47 2.33 6.07
C VAL A 43 1.77 2.59 5.31
N LEU A 44 2.00 3.82 4.83
CA LEU A 44 3.25 4.18 4.15
C LEU A 44 4.49 3.94 5.02
N LYS A 45 4.44 4.30 6.31
CA LYS A 45 5.52 4.01 7.26
C LYS A 45 5.74 2.51 7.46
N CYS A 46 4.65 1.74 7.59
CA CYS A 46 4.72 0.29 7.73
C CYS A 46 5.37 -0.36 6.50
N LEU A 47 4.95 0.03 5.30
CA LEU A 47 5.51 -0.48 4.04
C LEU A 47 7.00 -0.13 3.91
N SER A 48 7.41 1.07 4.30
CA SER A 48 8.83 1.43 4.36
C SER A 48 9.62 0.58 5.35
N GLY A 49 9.06 0.27 6.52
CA GLY A 49 9.71 -0.61 7.50
C GLY A 49 9.80 -2.07 7.05
N LEU A 50 8.86 -2.53 6.24
CA LEU A 50 8.84 -3.91 5.74
C LEU A 50 9.79 -4.13 4.56
N ALA A 51 10.15 -3.07 3.83
CA ALA A 51 11.09 -3.08 2.70
C ALA A 51 10.75 -4.10 1.59
N VAL A 52 9.46 -4.39 1.38
CA VAL A 52 9.02 -5.29 0.30
C VAL A 52 8.94 -4.50 -1.02
N PRO A 53 9.43 -5.04 -2.14
CA PRO A 53 9.31 -4.39 -3.43
C PRO A 53 7.82 -4.10 -3.77
N PRO A 54 7.47 -2.90 -4.26
CA PRO A 54 6.08 -2.57 -4.59
C PRO A 54 5.40 -3.52 -5.57
N GLU A 55 6.17 -4.13 -6.48
CA GLU A 55 5.70 -5.12 -7.44
C GLU A 55 5.31 -6.47 -6.80
N ASP A 56 5.76 -6.73 -5.57
CA ASP A 56 5.45 -7.94 -4.81
C ASP A 56 4.35 -7.67 -3.75
N LEU A 57 3.71 -6.49 -3.80
CA LEU A 57 2.64 -6.08 -2.91
C LEU A 57 1.35 -5.87 -3.69
N VAL A 58 0.24 -6.34 -3.12
CA VAL A 58 -1.11 -6.03 -3.58
C VAL A 58 -1.90 -5.36 -2.47
N PHE A 59 -2.57 -4.26 -2.79
CA PHE A 59 -3.53 -3.60 -1.91
C PHE A 59 -4.95 -3.81 -2.42
N VAL A 60 -5.84 -4.34 -1.58
CA VAL A 60 -7.22 -4.64 -1.95
C VAL A 60 -8.15 -3.74 -1.13
N SER A 61 -9.07 -3.05 -1.79
CA SER A 61 -9.98 -2.10 -1.14
C SER A 61 -11.39 -2.17 -1.70
N GLY A 62 -12.39 -2.09 -0.83
CA GLY A 62 -13.81 -2.03 -1.24
C GLY A 62 -14.26 -0.64 -1.65
N ILE A 63 -15.58 -0.43 -1.69
CA ILE A 63 -16.22 0.84 -2.05
C ILE A 63 -16.43 1.71 -0.82
N GLY A 64 -15.94 2.95 -0.85
CA GLY A 64 -16.10 3.94 0.20
C GLY A 64 -15.03 5.04 0.13
N CYS A 65 -15.04 5.98 1.09
CA CYS A 65 -13.94 6.95 1.22
C CYS A 65 -12.61 6.23 1.48
N SER A 66 -12.60 5.28 2.41
CA SER A 66 -11.48 4.37 2.67
C SER A 66 -11.12 3.51 1.46
N GLY A 67 -12.10 3.15 0.63
CA GLY A 67 -11.90 2.44 -0.63
C GLY A 67 -10.97 3.14 -1.63
N ARG A 68 -10.77 4.46 -1.50
CA ARG A 68 -9.88 5.20 -2.39
C ARG A 68 -8.39 4.95 -2.13
N PHE A 69 -8.03 4.25 -1.05
CA PHE A 69 -6.64 3.94 -0.72
C PHE A 69 -5.84 3.33 -1.88
N SER A 70 -6.44 2.41 -2.64
CA SER A 70 -5.83 1.75 -3.79
C SER A 70 -5.30 2.73 -4.85
N HIS A 71 -5.83 3.95 -4.91
CA HIS A 71 -5.40 4.98 -5.85
C HIS A 71 -4.21 5.81 -5.36
N TYR A 72 -3.95 5.82 -4.05
CA TYR A 72 -2.89 6.65 -3.44
C TYR A 72 -1.58 5.88 -3.21
N LEU A 73 -1.63 4.56 -3.31
CA LEU A 73 -0.47 3.69 -3.18
C LEU A 73 0.13 3.36 -4.56
N ASN A 74 1.45 3.25 -4.59
CA ASN A 74 2.24 2.89 -5.76
C ASN A 74 2.61 1.40 -5.70
N VAL A 75 1.60 0.53 -5.65
CA VAL A 75 1.69 -0.94 -5.64
C VAL A 75 0.62 -1.49 -6.57
N TYR A 76 0.61 -2.79 -6.85
CA TYR A 76 -0.55 -3.41 -7.48
C TYR A 76 -1.77 -3.21 -6.58
N ALA A 77 -2.91 -2.82 -7.16
CA ALA A 77 -4.08 -2.52 -6.36
C ALA A 77 -5.37 -2.98 -7.05
N PHE A 78 -6.31 -3.49 -6.24
CA PHE A 78 -7.63 -3.90 -6.70
C PHE A 78 -8.71 -3.17 -5.91
N HIS A 79 -9.52 -2.38 -6.63
CA HIS A 79 -10.71 -1.73 -6.07
C HIS A 79 -11.92 -2.61 -6.37
N GLY A 80 -12.31 -3.43 -5.40
CA GLY A 80 -13.38 -4.42 -5.54
C GLY A 80 -14.78 -3.83 -5.36
N THR A 81 -15.78 -4.71 -5.33
CA THR A 81 -17.17 -4.32 -5.06
C THR A 81 -17.41 -4.09 -3.57
N HIS A 82 -18.47 -3.35 -3.25
CA HIS A 82 -18.79 -3.01 -1.86
C HIS A 82 -18.96 -4.26 -1.00
N GLY A 83 -18.17 -4.38 0.07
CA GLY A 83 -18.22 -5.50 1.02
C GLY A 83 -17.61 -6.82 0.52
N ARG A 84 -16.81 -6.82 -0.56
CA ARG A 84 -16.22 -8.04 -1.17
C ARG A 84 -14.70 -7.96 -1.31
N THR A 85 -14.05 -7.34 -0.35
CA THR A 85 -12.62 -7.04 -0.32
C THR A 85 -11.99 -7.40 0.99
#